data_AF-A0A7Y2DVS3-F1
#
_entry.id   AF-A0A7Y2DVS3-F1
#
_cell.length_a   1.000
_cell.length_b   1.000
_cell.length_c   1.000
_cell.angle_alpha   90.00
_cell.angle_beta   90.00
_cell.angle_gamma   90.00
#
_symmetry.space_group_name_H-M   'P 1'
#
loop_
_entity.id
_entity.type
_entity.pdbx_description
1 polymer ?
#
loop_
_entity_poly.entity_id
_entity_poly.type
_entity_poly.pdbx_seq_one_letter_code
_entity_poly.pdbx_strand_id
1 'polypeptide(L)'
;MKRTIGLIGLSFILLTASVFAASSGTFKDGSNRTLGYITSDGTFKDSSNRTIGYVKSDGTYTDGSNRTLGYLKSDGTYTDGSNRTLGYLKSNGEVRDGSNRTLGYVTNGGTVKDGSNRTLGYAENIDKRHAAAFFFFYYKKYVKK
;
A
#
# COMPACT_ATOMS: atom_id res chain seq x y z
N MET A 1 25.30 31.19 -44.23
CA MET A 1 25.39 29.82 -43.65
C MET A 1 24.94 29.89 -42.20
N LYS A 2 23.82 29.23 -41.86
CA LYS A 2 23.26 29.22 -40.50
C LYS A 2 23.96 28.12 -39.69
N ARG A 3 24.56 28.45 -38.54
CA ARG A 3 25.04 27.47 -37.57
C ARG A 3 24.27 27.63 -36.27
N THR A 4 23.34 26.71 -36.07
CA THR A 4 22.59 26.51 -34.83
C THR A 4 23.45 25.69 -33.88
N ILE A 5 23.78 26.24 -32.72
CA ILE A 5 24.36 25.56 -31.55
C ILE A 5 23.56 26.16 -30.39
N GLY A 6 22.88 25.46 -29.49
CA GLY A 6 22.87 24.08 -29.04
C GLY A 6 22.53 24.17 -27.55
N LEU A 7 21.36 23.64 -27.16
CA LEU A 7 20.80 23.60 -25.79
C LEU A 7 21.85 23.23 -24.73
N ILE A 8 21.69 23.75 -23.50
CA ILE A 8 21.44 22.93 -22.29
C ILE A 8 20.65 23.80 -21.31
N GLY A 9 19.35 23.52 -21.20
CA GLY A 9 18.54 23.94 -20.06
C GLY A 9 18.88 23.04 -18.89
N LEU A 10 19.44 23.61 -17.83
CA LEU A 10 19.66 22.93 -16.56
C LEU A 10 18.32 22.90 -15.81
N SER A 11 17.43 22.00 -16.21
CA SER A 11 16.15 21.81 -15.52
C SER A 11 16.37 20.95 -14.28
N PHE A 12 16.21 21.58 -13.12
CA PHE A 12 16.09 21.00 -11.79
C PHE A 12 15.20 19.74 -11.81
N ILE A 13 15.78 18.54 -11.68
CA ILE A 13 15.00 17.35 -11.29
C ILE A 13 14.96 17.36 -9.76
N LEU A 14 13.86 17.89 -9.24
CA LEU A 14 13.45 17.64 -7.87
C LEU A 14 13.19 16.14 -7.75
N LEU A 15 14.15 15.40 -7.19
CA LEU A 15 13.95 14.00 -6.80
C LEU A 15 12.91 14.01 -5.67
N THR A 16 11.63 13.98 -6.02
CA THR A 16 10.56 13.81 -5.03
C THR A 16 10.69 12.39 -4.49
N ALA A 17 11.49 12.23 -3.43
CA ALA A 17 11.49 11.04 -2.60
C ALA A 17 10.02 10.82 -2.19
N SER A 18 9.36 9.88 -2.85
CA SER A 18 7.99 9.51 -2.55
C SER A 18 8.05 8.72 -1.26
N VAL A 19 8.11 9.43 -0.13
CA VAL A 19 8.35 8.83 1.18
C VAL A 19 7.08 8.06 1.54
N PHE A 20 7.09 6.74 1.37
CA PHE A 20 6.04 5.85 1.89
C PHE A 20 6.17 5.72 3.42
N ALA A 21 6.15 6.86 4.12
CA ALA A 21 6.26 6.90 5.57
C ALA A 21 5.05 6.18 6.17
N ALA A 22 5.32 5.13 6.95
CA ALA A 22 4.28 4.46 7.70
C ALA A 22 3.91 5.29 8.93
N SER A 23 2.62 5.49 9.17
CA SER A 23 2.11 5.90 10.48
C SER A 23 1.90 4.65 11.34
N SER A 24 2.07 4.78 12.66
CA SER A 24 1.66 3.70 13.55
C SER A 24 0.15 3.61 13.62
N GLY A 25 -0.40 2.39 13.59
CA GLY A 25 -1.83 2.19 13.59
C GLY A 25 -2.26 0.75 13.78
N THR A 26 -3.56 0.54 13.86
CA THR A 26 -4.17 -0.77 14.14
C THR A 26 -5.09 -1.21 13.00
N PHE A 27 -4.96 -2.47 12.60
CA PHE A 27 -5.89 -3.14 11.70
C PHE A 27 -6.91 -3.93 12.53
N LYS A 28 -8.20 -3.75 12.25
CA LYS A 28 -9.31 -4.47 12.90
C LYS A 28 -10.23 -5.10 11.86
N ASP A 29 -10.91 -6.18 12.22
CA ASP A 29 -11.97 -6.76 11.39
C ASP A 29 -13.29 -6.00 11.51
N GLY A 30 -14.30 -6.41 10.74
CA GLY A 30 -15.64 -5.79 10.77
C GLY A 30 -16.34 -5.84 12.14
N SER A 31 -15.90 -6.71 13.05
CA SER A 31 -16.39 -6.85 14.43
C SER A 31 -15.47 -6.17 15.46
N ASN A 32 -14.57 -5.29 15.01
CA ASN A 32 -13.60 -4.56 15.84
C ASN A 32 -12.54 -5.42 16.55
N ARG A 33 -12.37 -6.69 16.17
CA ARG A 33 -11.27 -7.50 16.70
C ARG A 33 -9.97 -7.11 16.00
N THR A 34 -8.91 -6.96 16.76
CA THR A 34 -7.58 -6.65 16.22
C THR A 34 -7.08 -7.79 15.31
N LEU A 35 -6.72 -7.43 14.10
CA LEU A 35 -6.04 -8.29 13.12
C LEU A 35 -4.52 -8.13 13.18
N GLY A 36 -4.05 -6.92 13.47
CA GLY A 36 -2.63 -6.61 13.53
C GLY A 36 -2.35 -5.12 13.67
N TYR A 37 -1.08 -4.78 13.48
CA TYR A 37 -0.56 -3.43 13.67
C TYR A 37 0.42 -3.08 12.55
N ILE A 38 0.61 -1.79 12.34
CA ILE A 38 1.77 -1.24 11.65
C ILE A 38 2.45 -0.25 12.59
N THR A 39 3.78 -0.26 12.65
CA THR A 39 4.58 0.71 13.41
C THR A 39 5.16 1.78 12.50
N SER A 40 5.61 2.89 13.07
CA SER A 40 6.12 4.05 12.32
C SER A 40 7.40 3.77 11.53
N ASP A 41 8.13 2.71 11.89
CA ASP A 41 9.27 2.19 11.13
C ASP A 41 8.87 1.30 9.94
N GLY A 42 7.57 1.12 9.69
CA GLY A 42 7.05 0.30 8.61
C GLY A 42 6.93 -1.19 8.94
N THR A 43 7.12 -1.62 10.19
CA THR A 43 6.94 -3.03 10.58
C THR A 43 5.45 -3.39 10.70
N PHE A 44 5.01 -4.43 9.99
CA PHE A 44 3.69 -5.03 10.16
C PHE A 44 3.75 -6.18 11.16
N LYS A 45 2.79 -6.21 12.09
CA LYS A 45 2.64 -7.25 13.11
C LYS A 45 1.25 -7.86 13.09
N ASP A 46 1.13 -9.13 13.45
CA ASP A 46 -0.16 -9.76 13.72
C ASP A 46 -0.75 -9.32 15.08
N SER A 47 -1.97 -9.77 15.38
CA SER A 47 -2.65 -9.51 16.66
C SER A 47 -1.90 -10.01 17.90
N SER A 48 -0.95 -10.93 17.72
CA SER A 48 -0.08 -11.47 18.77
C SER A 48 1.29 -10.77 18.82
N ASN A 49 1.44 -9.61 18.16
CA ASN A 49 2.68 -8.83 18.06
C ASN A 49 3.84 -9.53 17.35
N ARG A 50 3.60 -10.62 16.61
CA ARG A 50 4.64 -11.26 15.80
C ARG A 50 4.79 -10.49 14.49
N THR A 51 6.03 -10.24 14.08
CA THR A 51 6.31 -9.58 12.81
C THR A 51 5.87 -10.46 11.64
N ILE A 52 5.08 -9.87 10.73
CA ILE A 52 4.58 -10.54 9.52
C ILE A 52 5.13 -9.95 8.24
N GLY A 53 5.74 -8.77 8.31
CA GLY A 53 6.32 -8.09 7.16
C GLY A 53 6.75 -6.68 7.44
N TYR A 54 7.23 -6.02 6.39
CA TYR A 54 7.71 -4.65 6.44
C TYR A 54 7.29 -3.89 5.18
N VAL A 55 7.15 -2.56 5.31
CA VAL A 55 7.18 -1.63 4.18
C VAL A 55 8.40 -0.72 4.31
N LYS A 56 9.16 -0.60 3.22
CA LYS A 56 10.30 0.31 3.13
C LYS A 56 9.87 1.66 2.57
N SER A 57 10.69 2.69 2.79
CA SER A 57 10.45 4.05 2.29
C SER A 57 10.39 4.15 0.77
N ASP A 58 10.95 3.18 0.04
CA ASP A 58 10.90 3.06 -1.41
C ASP A 58 9.63 2.36 -1.94
N GLY A 59 8.72 1.95 -1.06
CA GLY A 59 7.48 1.27 -1.41
C GLY A 59 7.62 -0.25 -1.54
N THR A 60 8.78 -0.83 -1.20
CA THR A 60 8.96 -2.29 -1.16
C THR A 60 8.22 -2.90 0.03
N TYR A 61 7.41 -3.92 -0.22
CA TYR A 61 6.77 -4.73 0.81
C TYR A 61 7.43 -6.11 0.91
N THR A 62 7.69 -6.56 2.13
CA THR A 62 8.31 -7.86 2.41
C THR A 62 7.51 -8.67 3.42
N ASP A 63 7.79 -9.97 3.50
CA ASP A 63 7.35 -10.79 4.63
C ASP A 63 8.29 -10.66 5.84
N GLY A 64 7.94 -11.31 6.95
CA GLY A 64 8.71 -11.29 8.19
C GLY A 64 10.13 -11.88 8.06
N SER A 65 10.43 -12.58 6.95
CA SER A 65 11.76 -13.11 6.62
C SER A 65 12.50 -12.24 5.60
N ASN A 66 12.04 -11.01 5.36
CA ASN A 66 12.61 -10.06 4.40
C ASN A 66 12.55 -10.50 2.93
N ARG A 67 11.74 -11.50 2.59
CA ARG A 67 11.50 -11.83 1.18
C ARG A 67 10.52 -10.82 0.59
N THR A 68 10.85 -10.29 -0.58
CA THR A 68 9.99 -9.35 -1.31
C THR A 68 8.66 -10.00 -1.68
N LEU A 69 7.57 -9.36 -1.25
CA LEU A 69 6.20 -9.68 -1.68
C LEU A 69 5.83 -8.87 -2.92
N GLY A 70 6.27 -7.61 -2.98
CA GLY A 70 5.95 -6.71 -4.06
C GLY A 70 6.31 -5.26 -3.80
N TYR A 71 5.77 -4.38 -4.65
CA TYR A 71 6.08 -2.96 -4.65
C TYR A 71 4.81 -2.13 -4.74
N LEU A 72 4.82 -0.96 -4.10
CA LEU A 72 3.84 0.10 -4.32
C LEU A 72 4.50 1.24 -5.07
N LYS A 73 3.96 1.57 -6.23
CA LYS A 73 4.41 2.71 -7.04
C LYS A 73 3.71 4.00 -6.59
N SER A 74 4.31 5.14 -6.91
CA SER A 74 3.79 6.46 -6.55
C SER A 74 2.42 6.77 -7.15
N ASP A 75 2.08 6.13 -8.28
CA ASP A 75 0.79 6.22 -8.96
C ASP A 75 -0.32 5.36 -8.32
N GLY A 76 -0.02 4.63 -7.23
CA GLY A 76 -0.96 3.73 -6.55
C GLY A 76 -1.02 2.32 -7.13
N THR A 77 -0.13 1.96 -8.06
CA THR A 77 -0.03 0.58 -8.59
C THR A 77 0.66 -0.35 -7.60
N TYR A 78 0.06 -1.50 -7.33
CA TYR A 78 0.64 -2.62 -6.58
C TYR A 78 1.12 -3.69 -7.55
N THR A 79 2.35 -4.17 -7.37
CA THR A 79 2.92 -5.25 -8.17
C THR A 79 3.44 -6.37 -7.29
N ASP A 80 3.59 -7.58 -7.83
CA ASP A 80 4.36 -8.62 -7.16
C ASP A 80 5.88 -8.36 -7.26
N GLY A 81 6.68 -9.21 -6.61
CA GLY A 81 8.15 -9.13 -6.64
C GLY A 81 8.77 -9.30 -8.04
N SER A 82 7.99 -9.75 -9.03
CA SER A 82 8.41 -9.85 -10.44
C SER A 82 7.89 -8.69 -11.28
N ASN A 83 7.41 -7.60 -10.66
CA ASN A 83 6.84 -6.42 -11.30
C ASN A 83 5.54 -6.64 -12.08
N ARG A 84 4.87 -7.79 -11.92
CA ARG A 84 3.54 -7.99 -12.51
C ARG A 84 2.50 -7.28 -11.66
N THR A 85 1.61 -6.54 -12.30
CA THR A 85 0.54 -5.79 -11.63
C THR A 85 -0.45 -6.71 -10.91
N LEU A 86 -0.65 -6.44 -9.62
CA LEU A 86 -1.68 -7.07 -8.79
C LEU A 86 -2.95 -6.24 -8.77
N GLY A 87 -2.83 -4.91 -8.79
CA GLY A 87 -3.95 -4.01 -8.71
C GLY A 87 -3.57 -2.56 -8.51
N TYR A 88 -4.57 -1.75 -8.17
CA TYR A 88 -4.45 -0.30 -8.08
C TYR A 88 -5.24 0.23 -6.88
N LEU A 89 -4.71 1.25 -6.21
CA LEU A 89 -5.46 2.12 -5.30
C LEU A 89 -5.66 3.48 -5.99
N LYS A 90 -6.92 3.84 -6.24
CA LYS A 90 -7.30 5.15 -6.77
C LYS A 90 -7.34 6.19 -5.65
N SER A 91 -7.19 7.47 -6.01
CA SER A 91 -7.21 8.60 -5.06
C SER A 91 -8.51 8.69 -4.25
N ASN A 92 -9.64 8.32 -4.85
CA ASN A 92 -10.94 8.24 -4.19
C ASN A 92 -11.04 7.06 -3.17
N GLY A 93 -10.03 6.21 -3.08
CA GLY A 93 -9.99 5.05 -2.18
C GLY A 93 -10.47 3.74 -2.82
N GLU A 94 -10.88 3.74 -4.08
CA GLU A 94 -11.26 2.51 -4.79
C GLU A 94 -10.02 1.61 -5.02
N VAL A 95 -10.15 0.33 -4.65
CA VAL A 95 -9.13 -0.69 -4.88
C VAL A 95 -9.59 -1.61 -6.01
N ARG A 96 -8.75 -1.78 -7.02
CA ARG A 96 -9.01 -2.64 -8.20
C ARG A 96 -7.96 -3.72 -8.35
N ASP A 97 -8.31 -4.82 -8.99
CA ASP A 97 -7.34 -5.83 -9.45
C ASP A 97 -6.65 -5.41 -10.75
N GLY A 98 -5.65 -6.19 -11.18
CA GLY A 98 -4.91 -5.95 -12.43
C GLY A 98 -5.76 -6.02 -13.70
N SER A 99 -7.00 -6.53 -13.63
CA SER A 99 -7.98 -6.52 -14.72
C SER A 99 -9.01 -5.37 -14.60
N ASN A 100 -8.74 -4.38 -13.74
CA ASN A 100 -9.61 -3.23 -13.45
C ASN A 100 -10.97 -3.56 -12.82
N ARG A 101 -11.16 -4.76 -12.27
CA ARG A 101 -12.37 -5.05 -11.49
C ARG A 101 -12.20 -4.53 -10.06
N THR A 102 -13.25 -3.92 -9.53
CA THR A 102 -13.28 -3.41 -8.15
C THR A 102 -13.18 -4.56 -7.15
N LEU A 103 -12.17 -4.49 -6.28
CA LEU A 103 -12.01 -5.39 -5.13
C LEU A 103 -12.69 -4.83 -3.87
N GLY A 104 -12.69 -3.49 -3.73
CA GLY A 104 -13.25 -2.83 -2.56
C GLY A 104 -12.86 -1.36 -2.47
N TYR A 105 -13.01 -0.81 -1.27
CA TYR A 105 -12.81 0.62 -1.01
C TYR A 105 -12.12 0.83 0.34
N VAL A 106 -11.25 1.84 0.42
CA VAL A 106 -10.66 2.36 1.66
C VAL A 106 -11.03 3.83 1.82
N THR A 107 -11.85 4.12 2.82
CA THR A 107 -12.30 5.50 3.12
C THR A 107 -11.21 6.33 3.79
N ASN A 108 -11.38 7.66 3.83
CA ASN A 108 -10.46 8.54 4.59
C ASN A 108 -10.43 8.22 6.09
N GLY A 109 -11.54 7.72 6.65
CA GLY A 109 -11.63 7.31 8.05
C GLY A 109 -11.08 5.90 8.32
N GLY A 110 -10.43 5.26 7.34
CA GLY A 110 -9.82 3.95 7.52
C GLY A 110 -10.80 2.77 7.43
N THR A 111 -12.11 3.00 7.22
CA THR A 111 -13.05 1.89 6.94
C THR A 111 -12.70 1.21 5.61
N VAL A 112 -12.60 -0.11 5.64
CA VAL A 112 -12.32 -0.97 4.48
C VAL A 112 -13.55 -1.79 4.14
N LYS A 113 -13.99 -1.71 2.88
CA LYS A 113 -15.18 -2.42 2.37
C LYS A 113 -14.81 -3.27 1.16
N ASP A 114 -15.55 -4.34 0.92
CA ASP A 114 -15.46 -5.11 -0.32
C ASP A 114 -16.19 -4.40 -1.48
N GLY A 115 -16.12 -4.99 -2.69
CA GLY A 115 -16.80 -4.49 -3.88
C GLY A 115 -18.33 -4.44 -3.78
N SER A 116 -18.93 -5.14 -2.80
CA SER A 116 -20.36 -5.13 -2.50
C SER A 116 -20.73 -4.19 -1.35
N ASN A 117 -19.81 -3.30 -0.94
CA ASN A 117 -19.96 -2.34 0.18
C ASN A 117 -20.09 -2.95 1.58
N ARG A 118 -19.81 -4.24 1.75
CA ARG A 118 -19.77 -4.87 3.07
C ARG A 118 -18.44 -4.54 3.75
N THR A 119 -18.50 -4.13 5.01
CA THR A 119 -17.31 -3.83 5.81
C THR A 119 -16.46 -5.08 6.01
N LEU A 120 -15.19 -5.01 5.58
CA LEU A 120 -14.17 -6.01 5.86
C LEU A 120 -13.45 -5.72 7.18
N GLY A 121 -13.27 -4.44 7.50
CA GLY A 121 -12.58 -4.01 8.70
C GLY A 121 -12.24 -2.52 8.72
N TYR A 122 -11.29 -2.19 9.59
CA TYR A 122 -10.87 -0.81 9.86
C TYR A 122 -9.35 -0.73 9.94
N ALA A 123 -8.78 0.36 9.44
CA ALA A 123 -7.37 0.70 9.50
C ALA A 123 -7.22 2.06 10.22
N GLU A 124 -7.07 2.02 11.54
CA GLU A 124 -7.10 3.20 12.40
C GLU A 124 -5.73 3.87 12.46
N ASN A 125 -5.66 5.15 12.08
CA ASN A 125 -4.42 5.94 11.95
C ASN A 125 -3.44 5.38 10.92
N ILE A 126 -3.96 4.84 9.81
CA ILE A 126 -3.17 4.20 8.76
C ILE A 126 -3.49 4.84 7.41
N ASP A 127 -2.46 5.15 6.62
CA ASP A 127 -2.63 5.61 5.25
C ASP A 127 -3.35 4.55 4.39
N LYS A 128 -4.21 5.01 3.47
CA LYS A 128 -5.01 4.12 2.60
C LYS A 128 -4.16 3.12 1.84
N ARG A 129 -2.92 3.48 1.49
CA ARG A 129 -1.98 2.62 0.77
C ARG A 129 -1.61 1.40 1.60
N HIS A 130 -1.32 1.58 2.88
CA HIS A 130 -0.98 0.48 3.77
C HIS A 130 -2.22 -0.34 4.14
N ALA A 131 -3.39 0.30 4.27
CA ALA A 131 -4.66 -0.41 4.42
C ALA A 131 -4.95 -1.31 3.21
N ALA A 132 -4.78 -0.80 1.98
CA ALA A 132 -4.99 -1.59 0.78
C ALA A 132 -3.99 -2.75 0.65
N ALA A 133 -2.71 -2.50 0.98
CA ALA A 133 -1.67 -3.52 1.05
C ALA A 133 -2.04 -4.66 2.01
N PHE A 134 -2.59 -4.32 3.18
CA PHE A 134 -2.96 -5.29 4.21
C PHE A 134 -4.20 -6.10 3.83
N PHE A 135 -5.29 -5.43 3.43
CA PHE A 135 -6.57 -6.08 3.22
C PHE A 135 -6.72 -6.80 1.88
N PHE A 136 -6.11 -6.28 0.80
CA PHE A 136 -6.37 -6.80 -0.55
C PHE A 136 -5.18 -7.52 -1.19
N PHE A 137 -3.94 -7.13 -0.86
CA PHE A 137 -2.75 -7.57 -1.60
C PHE A 137 -1.83 -8.51 -0.79
N TYR A 138 -0.90 -7.95 -0.01
CA TYR A 138 0.26 -8.67 0.53
C TYR A 138 -0.03 -9.45 1.81
N TYR A 139 -0.90 -8.92 2.69
CA TYR A 139 -1.17 -9.51 4.01
C TYR A 139 -2.60 -10.05 4.16
N LYS A 140 -3.32 -10.23 3.04
CA LYS A 140 -4.73 -10.70 3.03
C LYS A 140 -4.96 -12.01 3.81
N LYS A 141 -3.94 -12.86 3.94
CA LYS A 141 -3.98 -14.11 4.70
C LYS A 141 -4.19 -13.91 6.21
N TYR A 142 -3.90 -12.72 6.74
CA TYR A 142 -4.10 -12.37 8.15
C TYR A 142 -5.50 -11.78 8.42
N VAL A 143 -6.29 -11.51 7.39
CA VAL A 143 -7.66 -10.97 7.50
C VAL A 143 -8.70 -12.08 7.61
N LYS A 144 -8.52 -13.16 6.85
CA LYS A 144 -9.41 -14.32 6.85
C LYS A 144 -8.90 -15.36 7.85
N LYS A 145 -9.58 -15.50 8.99
CA LYS A 145 -9.51 -16.69 9.83
C LYS A 145 -10.69 -17.59 9.50
#